data_AF-A0A972X5B5-F1
#
_entry.id   AF-A0A972X5B5-F1
#
_cell.length_a   1.000
_cell.length_b   1.000
_cell.length_c   1.000
_cell.angle_alpha   90.00
_cell.angle_beta   90.00
_cell.angle_gamma   90.00
#
_symmetry.space_group_name_H-M   'P 1'
#
loop_
_entity.id
_entity.type
_entity.pdbx_description
1 polymer ?
#
loop_
_entity_poly.entity_id
_entity_poly.type
_entity_poly.pdbx_seq_one_letter_code
_entity_poly.pdbx_strand_id
1 'polypeptide(L)'
;MSVKAIPEPIRLALKKLPGVLPAWQFLRYAVPERIFRRRHAKELLLIEGLPLFTPSSGGSLVARAALTLKSANDTFPLLARLAENQSGFIRVEPLQPTSVSSEPEAVDAANALRDLFVSHCSDKSTRHDYHQLYGPLLRRPWDVSKILEIGIGTNNEDVVSNMSRDGTPGASLRAFRDFLPRAQVFGADVDARVLFQEERIATYTVDQTDATSLEQLGERTGEGFDLIIDDGLHAPNANLSVLLFAMTRVKPEGHIVIEDIPQEAAALWQVVGALMPANFECRLFKSRSALLFVARRRPSE
;
A
#
# COMPACT_ATOMS: atom_id res chain seq x y z
N MET A 1 -12.80 -46.40 6.48
CA MET A 1 -11.87 -47.53 6.67
C MET A 1 -11.53 -47.64 8.14
N SER A 2 -11.90 -48.74 8.78
CA SER A 2 -11.62 -49.02 10.19
C SER A 2 -10.11 -49.19 10.39
N VAL A 3 -9.51 -48.38 11.26
CA VAL A 3 -8.10 -48.53 11.65
C VAL A 3 -8.00 -49.84 12.45
N LYS A 4 -7.38 -50.87 11.87
CA LYS A 4 -7.17 -52.16 12.55
C LYS A 4 -6.42 -51.92 13.86
N ALA A 5 -7.01 -52.36 14.97
CA ALA A 5 -6.42 -52.25 16.29
C ALA A 5 -5.10 -53.04 16.35
N ILE A 6 -4.09 -52.46 17.02
CA ILE A 6 -2.79 -53.09 17.24
C ILE A 6 -2.99 -54.34 18.13
N PRO A 7 -2.34 -55.48 17.80
CA PRO A 7 -2.43 -56.71 18.58
C PRO A 7 -2.07 -56.49 20.06
N GLU A 8 -2.88 -57.10 20.94
CA GLU A 8 -2.80 -57.11 22.41
C GLU A 8 -1.37 -57.24 22.99
N PRO A 9 -0.48 -58.11 22.45
CA PRO A 9 0.86 -58.33 23.01
C PRO A 9 1.75 -57.08 22.94
N ILE A 10 1.65 -56.29 21.87
CA ILE A 10 2.45 -55.07 21.66
C ILE A 10 2.00 -53.98 22.63
N ARG A 11 0.70 -53.96 22.96
CA ARG A 11 0.09 -53.02 23.90
C ARG A 11 0.55 -53.25 25.34
N LEU A 12 0.77 -54.52 25.71
CA LEU A 12 1.27 -54.91 27.03
C LEU A 12 2.76 -54.58 27.22
N ALA A 13 3.57 -54.73 26.16
CA ALA A 13 5.00 -54.42 26.20
C ALA A 13 5.28 -52.93 26.41
N LEU A 14 4.48 -52.05 25.78
CA LEU A 14 4.65 -50.60 25.85
C LEU A 14 4.20 -49.97 27.19
N LYS A 15 3.40 -50.68 28.00
CA LYS A 15 2.97 -50.22 29.34
C LYS A 15 4.05 -50.39 30.42
N LYS A 16 5.13 -51.13 30.15
CA LYS A 16 6.16 -51.49 31.14
C LYS A 16 7.37 -50.56 31.17
N LEU A 17 7.42 -49.51 30.35
CA LEU A 17 8.49 -48.52 30.37
C LEU A 17 8.06 -47.29 31.20
N PRO A 18 8.62 -47.07 32.40
CA PRO A 18 8.27 -45.92 33.22
C PRO A 18 8.99 -44.66 32.68
N GLY A 19 8.24 -43.57 32.50
CA GLY A 19 8.80 -42.25 32.21
C GLY A 19 8.77 -41.76 30.76
N VAL A 20 8.28 -42.56 29.80
CA VAL A 20 8.04 -42.09 28.43
C VAL A 20 6.56 -42.23 28.13
N LEU A 21 5.82 -41.11 28.12
CA LEU A 21 4.49 -41.09 27.50
C LEU A 21 4.66 -41.67 26.08
N PRO A 22 4.03 -42.81 25.76
CA PRO A 22 4.34 -43.45 24.51
C PRO A 22 4.01 -42.52 23.35
N ALA A 23 4.93 -42.32 22.41
CA ALA A 23 4.73 -41.43 21.26
C ALA A 23 3.41 -41.70 20.51
N TRP A 24 2.87 -42.93 20.61
CA TRP A 24 1.55 -43.29 20.07
C TRP A 24 0.36 -42.63 20.77
N GLN A 25 0.45 -42.27 22.06
CA GLN A 25 -0.60 -41.50 22.74
C GLN A 25 -0.67 -40.07 22.21
N PHE A 26 0.48 -39.43 21.94
CA PHE A 26 0.53 -38.15 21.24
C PHE A 26 0.03 -38.27 19.79
N LEU A 27 0.43 -39.32 19.06
CA LEU A 27 -0.07 -39.59 17.71
C LEU A 27 -1.59 -39.79 17.66
N ARG A 28 -2.20 -40.37 18.72
CA ARG A 28 -3.65 -40.61 18.79
C ARG A 28 -4.48 -39.33 18.84
N TYR A 29 -3.95 -38.23 19.39
CA TYR A 29 -4.62 -36.93 19.39
C TYR A 29 -4.16 -36.04 18.24
N ALA A 30 -2.88 -36.11 17.87
CA ALA A 30 -2.30 -35.33 16.78
C ALA A 30 -2.80 -35.75 15.39
N VAL A 31 -3.10 -37.03 15.14
CA VAL A 31 -3.61 -37.50 13.83
C VAL A 31 -5.04 -37.01 13.58
N PRO A 32 -6.01 -37.15 14.51
CA PRO A 32 -7.34 -36.55 14.36
C PRO A 32 -7.32 -35.03 14.22
N GLU A 33 -6.47 -34.34 14.98
CA GLU A 33 -6.34 -32.89 14.88
C GLU A 33 -5.78 -32.48 13.51
N ARG A 34 -4.75 -33.16 13.01
CA ARG A 34 -4.18 -32.90 11.68
C ARG A 34 -5.19 -33.18 10.56
N ILE A 35 -6.00 -34.22 10.67
CA ILE A 35 -7.08 -34.53 9.71
C ILE A 35 -8.17 -33.44 9.78
N PHE A 36 -8.55 -33.02 10.98
CA PHE A 36 -9.53 -31.95 11.20
C PHE A 36 -9.06 -30.61 10.62
N ARG A 37 -7.84 -30.18 10.96
CA ARG A 37 -7.24 -28.95 10.42
C ARG A 37 -7.12 -29.00 8.91
N ARG A 38 -6.77 -30.15 8.31
CA ARG A 38 -6.76 -30.32 6.84
C ARG A 38 -8.15 -30.20 6.23
N ARG A 39 -9.18 -30.78 6.85
CA ARG A 39 -10.56 -30.71 6.37
C ARG A 39 -11.12 -29.28 6.42
N HIS A 40 -10.72 -28.51 7.43
CA HIS A 40 -11.19 -27.15 7.67
C HIS A 40 -10.12 -26.08 7.44
N ALA A 41 -9.15 -26.37 6.56
CA ALA A 41 -7.98 -25.52 6.39
C ALA A 41 -8.36 -24.11 5.91
N LYS A 42 -9.39 -23.99 5.06
CA LYS A 42 -9.86 -22.71 4.53
C LYS A 42 -10.52 -21.85 5.60
N GLU A 43 -11.38 -22.46 6.41
CA GLU A 43 -12.05 -21.77 7.51
C GLU A 43 -11.06 -21.32 8.58
N LEU A 44 -10.13 -22.21 8.95
CA LEU A 44 -9.09 -21.90 9.92
C LEU A 44 -8.13 -20.84 9.39
N LEU A 45 -7.77 -20.86 8.10
CA LEU A 45 -6.96 -19.81 7.49
C LEU A 45 -7.60 -18.41 7.65
N LEU A 46 -8.92 -18.31 7.47
CA LEU A 46 -9.62 -17.04 7.64
C LEU A 46 -9.75 -16.64 9.12
N ILE A 47 -10.15 -17.57 9.98
CA ILE A 47 -10.38 -17.32 11.41
C ILE A 47 -9.07 -17.01 12.14
N GLU A 48 -8.02 -17.78 11.88
CA GLU A 48 -6.71 -17.61 12.51
C GLU A 48 -5.89 -16.52 11.81
N GLY A 49 -6.09 -16.29 10.51
CA GLY A 49 -5.36 -15.29 9.72
C GLY A 49 -5.93 -13.87 9.79
N LEU A 50 -7.21 -13.70 10.12
CA LEU A 50 -7.87 -12.40 10.27
C LEU A 50 -8.51 -12.27 11.67
N PRO A 51 -7.73 -12.35 12.76
CA PRO A 51 -8.28 -12.39 14.11
C PRO A 51 -9.04 -11.11 14.47
N LEU A 52 -8.63 -9.94 13.95
CA LEU A 52 -9.30 -8.66 14.17
C LEU A 52 -10.76 -8.65 13.67
N PHE A 53 -11.03 -9.38 12.60
CA PHE A 53 -12.36 -9.45 11.97
C PHE A 53 -13.13 -10.71 12.38
N THR A 54 -12.55 -11.55 13.22
CA THR A 54 -13.16 -12.82 13.62
C THR A 54 -14.18 -12.60 14.74
N PRO A 55 -15.44 -13.07 14.59
CA PRO A 55 -16.41 -12.98 15.67
C PRO A 55 -15.95 -13.74 16.92
N SER A 56 -16.02 -13.07 18.07
CA SER A 56 -15.83 -13.68 19.39
C SER A 56 -17.08 -14.47 19.78
N SER A 57 -17.28 -15.64 19.15
CA SER A 57 -18.44 -16.51 19.38
C SER A 57 -18.09 -18.00 19.28
N GLY A 58 -18.92 -18.85 19.88
CA GLY A 58 -18.81 -20.31 19.82
C GLY A 58 -19.41 -20.95 18.56
N GLY A 59 -19.67 -20.17 17.50
CA GLY A 59 -20.28 -20.64 16.26
C GLY A 59 -19.44 -21.69 15.52
N SER A 60 -20.06 -22.38 14.56
CA SER A 60 -19.34 -23.35 13.71
C SER A 60 -18.22 -22.67 12.89
N LEU A 61 -17.19 -23.44 12.51
CA LEU A 61 -16.07 -22.91 11.73
C LEU A 61 -16.53 -22.26 10.41
N VAL A 62 -17.48 -22.88 9.71
CA VAL A 62 -18.01 -22.35 8.45
C VAL A 62 -18.70 -21.00 8.67
N ALA A 63 -19.56 -20.90 9.69
CA ALA A 63 -20.28 -19.66 10.00
C ALA A 63 -19.31 -18.55 10.44
N ARG A 64 -18.34 -18.90 11.30
CA ARG A 64 -17.33 -17.94 11.77
C ARG A 64 -16.43 -17.46 10.65
N ALA A 65 -15.98 -18.33 9.75
CA ALA A 65 -15.17 -17.95 8.60
C ALA A 65 -15.93 -17.03 7.64
N ALA A 66 -17.20 -17.34 7.34
CA ALA A 66 -18.05 -16.49 6.50
C ALA A 66 -18.27 -15.10 7.13
N LEU A 67 -18.54 -15.05 8.44
CA LEU A 67 -18.68 -13.78 9.17
C LEU A 67 -17.36 -13.02 9.29
N THR A 68 -16.22 -13.72 9.33
CA THR A 68 -14.89 -13.09 9.37
C THR A 68 -14.63 -12.33 8.07
N LEU A 69 -14.89 -12.97 6.91
CA LEU A 69 -14.81 -12.31 5.61
C LEU A 69 -15.79 -11.13 5.50
N LYS A 70 -17.04 -11.33 5.93
CA LYS A 70 -18.05 -10.27 5.94
C LYS A 70 -17.59 -9.08 6.80
N SER A 71 -17.08 -9.35 8.00
CA SER A 71 -16.58 -8.30 8.89
C SER A 71 -15.38 -7.56 8.29
N ALA A 72 -14.44 -8.26 7.66
CA ALA A 72 -13.30 -7.62 7.00
C ALA A 72 -13.75 -6.65 5.89
N ASN A 73 -14.71 -7.08 5.06
CA ASN A 73 -15.23 -6.26 3.97
C ASN A 73 -16.12 -5.10 4.44
N ASP A 74 -16.91 -5.28 5.50
CA ASP A 74 -17.89 -4.29 5.95
C ASP A 74 -17.33 -3.24 6.92
N THR A 75 -16.19 -3.51 7.57
CA THR A 75 -15.68 -2.65 8.65
C THR A 75 -15.41 -1.23 8.16
N PHE A 76 -14.65 -1.04 7.08
CA PHE A 76 -14.34 0.31 6.58
C PHE A 76 -15.56 1.04 6.00
N PRO A 77 -16.47 0.41 5.22
CA PRO A 77 -17.74 1.03 4.86
C PRO A 77 -18.56 1.52 6.06
N LEU A 78 -18.60 0.77 7.16
CA LEU A 78 -19.30 1.19 8.37
C LEU A 78 -18.58 2.34 9.10
N LEU A 79 -17.25 2.29 9.19
CA LEU A 79 -16.44 3.37 9.75
C LEU A 79 -16.57 4.66 8.93
N ALA A 80 -16.61 4.57 7.60
CA ALA A 80 -16.80 5.73 6.73
C ALA A 80 -18.14 6.42 7.04
N ARG A 81 -19.23 5.65 7.22
CA ARG A 81 -20.54 6.20 7.63
C ARG A 81 -20.51 6.89 8.99
N LEU A 82 -19.72 6.37 9.94
CA LEU A 82 -19.52 7.03 11.24
C LEU A 82 -18.73 8.34 11.09
N ALA A 83 -17.80 8.37 10.15
CA ALA A 83 -16.94 9.52 9.88
C ALA A 83 -17.63 10.60 9.02
N GLU A 84 -18.74 10.32 8.33
CA GLU A 84 -19.40 11.25 7.38
C GLU A 84 -19.71 12.65 7.95
N ASN A 85 -19.96 12.76 9.26
CA ASN A 85 -20.26 14.03 9.93
C ASN A 85 -19.02 14.72 10.52
N GLN A 86 -17.83 14.15 10.35
CA GLN A 86 -16.57 14.76 10.80
C GLN A 86 -16.09 15.78 9.77
N SER A 87 -15.47 16.85 10.24
CA SER A 87 -14.96 17.94 9.38
C SER A 87 -13.87 17.48 8.40
N GLY A 88 -13.13 16.42 8.73
CA GLY A 88 -12.10 15.84 7.87
C GLY A 88 -12.61 14.82 6.84
N PHE A 89 -13.92 14.50 6.82
CA PHE A 89 -14.44 13.50 5.89
C PHE A 89 -14.32 13.98 4.44
N ILE A 90 -13.69 13.14 3.60
CA ILE A 90 -13.47 13.44 2.19
C ILE A 90 -14.40 12.62 1.30
N ARG A 91 -14.78 13.19 0.15
CA ARG A 91 -15.55 12.49 -0.89
C ARG A 91 -14.66 12.17 -2.08
N VAL A 92 -15.07 11.17 -2.86
CA VAL A 92 -14.43 10.87 -4.13
C VAL A 92 -14.85 11.93 -5.14
N GLU A 93 -13.86 12.58 -5.75
CA GLU A 93 -14.04 13.62 -6.75
C GLU A 93 -13.48 13.16 -8.10
N PRO A 94 -14.05 13.57 -9.25
CA PRO A 94 -13.45 13.27 -10.54
C PRO A 94 -12.08 13.97 -10.66
N LEU A 95 -11.09 13.27 -11.20
CA LEU A 95 -9.81 13.88 -11.52
C LEU A 95 -9.96 14.73 -12.79
N GLN A 96 -9.76 16.04 -12.65
CA GLN A 96 -9.61 17.00 -13.73
C GLN A 96 -8.60 18.06 -13.28
N PRO A 97 -7.79 18.66 -14.17
CA PRO A 97 -6.80 19.67 -13.77
C PRO A 97 -7.42 20.84 -13.01
N THR A 98 -8.59 21.30 -13.47
CA THR A 98 -9.37 22.38 -12.87
C THR A 98 -9.95 22.04 -11.51
N SER A 99 -10.16 20.76 -11.22
CA SER A 99 -10.54 20.30 -9.87
C SER A 99 -9.38 20.44 -8.90
N VAL A 100 -8.12 20.40 -9.37
CA VAL A 100 -6.92 20.48 -8.53
C VAL A 100 -6.45 21.93 -8.37
N SER A 101 -6.47 22.72 -9.44
CA SER A 101 -6.13 24.16 -9.45
C SER A 101 -6.96 24.91 -10.48
N SER A 102 -7.48 26.09 -10.11
CA SER A 102 -8.18 26.99 -11.04
C SER A 102 -7.25 27.86 -11.90
N GLU A 103 -5.95 27.84 -11.61
CA GLU A 103 -4.96 28.65 -12.33
C GLU A 103 -4.75 28.18 -13.78
N PRO A 104 -4.65 29.10 -14.77
CA PRO A 104 -4.46 28.75 -16.18
C PRO A 104 -3.24 27.88 -16.46
N GLU A 105 -2.13 28.11 -15.75
CA GLU A 105 -0.86 27.37 -15.92
C GLU A 105 -0.99 25.89 -15.57
N ALA A 106 -2.04 25.51 -14.83
CA ALA A 106 -2.29 24.12 -14.46
C ALA A 106 -2.53 23.21 -15.67
N VAL A 107 -3.21 23.72 -16.71
CA VAL A 107 -3.50 22.96 -17.94
C VAL A 107 -2.25 22.81 -18.79
N ASP A 108 -1.47 23.88 -18.93
CA ASP A 108 -0.22 23.86 -19.69
C ASP A 108 0.81 22.93 -19.04
N ALA A 109 0.93 22.98 -17.72
CA ALA A 109 1.76 22.07 -16.95
C ALA A 109 1.32 20.60 -17.11
N ALA A 110 0.00 20.34 -17.10
CA ALA A 110 -0.52 18.99 -17.31
C ALA A 110 -0.17 18.45 -18.70
N ASN A 111 -0.29 19.27 -19.75
CA ASN A 111 0.07 18.88 -21.12
C ASN A 111 1.58 18.65 -21.26
N ALA A 112 2.42 19.54 -20.74
CA ALA A 112 3.87 19.39 -20.80
C ALA A 112 4.34 18.12 -20.07
N LEU A 113 3.78 17.85 -18.88
CA LEU A 113 4.13 16.66 -18.12
C LEU A 113 3.60 15.37 -18.77
N ARG A 114 2.42 15.42 -19.42
CA ARG A 114 1.89 14.30 -20.23
C ARG A 114 2.90 13.89 -21.29
N ASP A 115 3.43 14.86 -22.03
CA ASP A 115 4.34 14.63 -23.15
C ASP A 115 5.68 14.04 -22.65
N LEU A 116 6.17 14.48 -21.47
CA LEU A 116 7.34 13.90 -20.82
C LEU A 116 7.10 12.47 -20.32
N PHE A 117 5.94 12.17 -19.74
CA PHE A 117 5.62 10.80 -19.36
C PHE A 117 5.58 9.87 -20.58
N VAL A 118 5.02 10.34 -21.70
CA VAL A 118 5.02 9.57 -22.95
C VAL A 118 6.44 9.35 -23.46
N SER A 119 7.29 10.38 -23.49
CA SER A 119 8.65 10.28 -24.03
C SER A 119 9.57 9.37 -23.21
N HIS A 120 9.36 9.32 -21.89
CA HIS A 120 10.11 8.45 -20.98
C HIS A 120 9.49 7.05 -20.80
N CYS A 121 8.40 6.75 -21.50
CA CYS A 121 7.68 5.48 -21.42
C CYS A 121 7.04 5.19 -20.04
N SER A 122 6.59 6.22 -19.33
CA SER A 122 5.80 6.07 -18.10
C SER A 122 4.31 5.92 -18.44
N ASP A 123 3.60 5.06 -17.70
CA ASP A 123 2.18 4.83 -17.90
C ASP A 123 1.26 5.86 -17.20
N LYS A 124 1.83 6.72 -16.34
CA LYS A 124 1.12 7.79 -15.62
C LYS A 124 0.25 8.67 -16.53
N SER A 125 0.64 8.91 -17.79
CA SER A 125 -0.19 9.64 -18.75
C SER A 125 -0.96 8.75 -19.74
N THR A 126 -0.48 7.56 -20.06
CA THR A 126 -1.06 6.73 -21.13
C THR A 126 -2.20 5.84 -20.63
N ARG A 127 -2.14 5.40 -19.36
CA ARG A 127 -3.14 4.53 -18.74
C ARG A 127 -3.99 5.23 -17.68
N HIS A 128 -3.40 6.16 -16.92
CA HIS A 128 -3.99 6.65 -15.67
C HIS A 128 -4.46 8.12 -15.71
N ASP A 129 -4.02 8.92 -16.67
CA ASP A 129 -4.27 10.38 -16.73
C ASP A 129 -3.73 11.18 -15.52
N TYR A 130 -2.71 10.69 -14.81
CA TYR A 130 -2.13 11.32 -13.61
C TYR A 130 -1.42 12.65 -13.88
N HIS A 131 -1.07 12.93 -15.14
CA HIS A 131 -0.64 14.27 -15.56
C HIS A 131 -1.69 15.36 -15.23
N GLN A 132 -2.99 15.00 -15.18
CA GLN A 132 -4.07 15.90 -14.76
C GLN A 132 -4.03 16.25 -13.26
N LEU A 133 -3.38 15.41 -12.43
CA LEU A 133 -3.09 15.73 -11.04
C LEU A 133 -1.78 16.51 -10.93
N TYR A 134 -0.70 15.93 -11.46
CA TYR A 134 0.65 16.41 -11.22
C TYR A 134 0.96 17.75 -11.89
N GLY A 135 0.41 18.03 -13.07
CA GLY A 135 0.55 19.33 -13.72
C GLY A 135 0.13 20.49 -12.82
N PRO A 136 -1.12 20.51 -12.32
CA PRO A 136 -1.58 21.50 -11.34
C PRO A 136 -0.72 21.60 -10.07
N LEU A 137 -0.33 20.46 -9.46
CA LEU A 137 0.48 20.43 -8.25
C LEU A 137 1.86 21.05 -8.47
N LEU A 138 2.45 20.81 -9.64
CA LEU A 138 3.81 21.22 -10.01
C LEU A 138 3.83 22.39 -11.01
N ARG A 139 2.74 23.15 -11.14
CA ARG A 139 2.56 24.21 -12.16
C ARG A 139 3.62 25.31 -12.13
N ARG A 140 4.38 25.42 -11.03
CA ARG A 140 5.54 26.29 -10.88
C ARG A 140 6.81 25.45 -10.75
N PRO A 141 7.30 24.85 -11.85
CA PRO A 141 8.37 23.85 -11.80
C PRO A 141 9.70 24.40 -11.25
N TRP A 142 9.90 25.71 -11.33
CA TRP A 142 11.10 26.40 -10.82
C TRP A 142 11.11 26.60 -9.30
N ASP A 143 9.94 26.48 -8.65
CA ASP A 143 9.77 26.62 -7.20
C ASP A 143 9.96 25.27 -6.48
N VAL A 144 9.96 24.17 -7.24
CA VAL A 144 10.11 22.81 -6.73
C VAL A 144 11.60 22.48 -6.63
N SER A 145 11.99 22.05 -5.44
CA SER A 145 13.38 21.78 -5.08
C SER A 145 13.65 20.31 -4.81
N LYS A 146 12.66 19.55 -4.37
CA LYS A 146 12.88 18.20 -3.85
C LYS A 146 11.64 17.33 -3.93
N ILE A 147 11.74 16.19 -4.61
CA ILE A 147 10.66 15.21 -4.68
C ILE A 147 11.16 13.80 -4.34
N LEU A 148 10.26 12.94 -3.84
CA LEU A 148 10.50 11.52 -3.63
C LEU A 148 9.36 10.71 -4.27
N GLU A 149 9.70 9.66 -4.99
CA GLU A 149 8.77 8.64 -5.47
C GLU A 149 9.23 7.28 -4.94
N ILE A 150 8.34 6.57 -4.24
CA ILE A 150 8.56 5.19 -3.81
C ILE A 150 7.77 4.28 -4.74
N GLY A 151 8.47 3.36 -5.42
CA GLY A 151 7.99 2.66 -6.62
C GLY A 151 8.74 3.17 -7.84
N ILE A 152 9.97 2.68 -8.07
CA ILE A 152 10.74 2.99 -9.30
C ILE A 152 10.20 2.16 -10.46
N GLY A 153 9.62 1.00 -10.12
CA GLY A 153 9.07 0.04 -11.05
C GLY A 153 10.13 -0.96 -11.48
N THR A 154 9.95 -2.21 -11.11
CA THR A 154 10.83 -3.31 -11.52
C THR A 154 10.25 -4.12 -12.67
N ASN A 155 11.10 -4.62 -13.55
CA ASN A 155 10.74 -5.57 -14.61
C ASN A 155 11.02 -7.03 -14.21
N ASN A 156 11.47 -7.27 -12.98
CA ASN A 156 11.74 -8.59 -12.45
C ASN A 156 10.44 -9.25 -11.98
N GLU A 157 9.94 -10.23 -12.74
CA GLU A 157 8.65 -10.90 -12.52
C GLU A 157 8.58 -11.72 -11.20
N ASP A 158 9.71 -11.94 -10.52
CA ASP A 158 9.75 -12.54 -9.18
C ASP A 158 9.33 -11.58 -8.06
N VAL A 159 9.21 -10.28 -8.35
CA VAL A 159 8.72 -9.26 -7.41
C VAL A 159 7.21 -9.09 -7.55
N VAL A 160 6.49 -9.01 -6.42
CA VAL A 160 5.02 -8.96 -6.38
C VAL A 160 4.44 -7.78 -7.17
N SER A 161 4.96 -6.57 -6.94
CA SER A 161 4.61 -5.38 -7.71
C SER A 161 5.70 -5.18 -8.78
N ASN A 162 5.40 -5.57 -10.02
CA ASN A 162 6.30 -5.43 -11.17
C ASN A 162 5.55 -4.91 -12.40
N MET A 163 6.29 -4.28 -13.30
CA MET A 163 5.78 -3.70 -14.55
C MET A 163 5.88 -4.67 -15.74
N SER A 164 6.10 -5.96 -15.51
CA SER A 164 6.47 -6.97 -16.51
C SER A 164 7.76 -6.62 -17.29
N ARG A 165 8.12 -7.43 -18.29
CA ARG A 165 9.37 -7.28 -19.05
C ARG A 165 9.48 -5.97 -19.84
N ASP A 166 8.35 -5.42 -20.25
CA ASP A 166 8.28 -4.25 -21.13
C ASP A 166 8.31 -2.92 -20.36
N GLY A 167 8.30 -2.97 -19.02
CA GLY A 167 8.42 -1.80 -18.17
C GLY A 167 9.78 -1.12 -18.29
N THR A 168 9.82 0.20 -18.10
CA THR A 168 11.05 1.00 -18.08
C THR A 168 11.30 1.53 -16.67
N PRO A 169 12.16 0.90 -15.86
CA PRO A 169 12.48 1.38 -14.53
C PRO A 169 12.93 2.85 -14.50
N GLY A 170 12.36 3.62 -13.59
CA GLY A 170 12.67 5.04 -13.39
C GLY A 170 12.14 5.98 -14.47
N ALA A 171 11.23 5.53 -15.34
CA ALA A 171 10.60 6.36 -16.37
C ALA A 171 9.95 7.64 -15.80
N SER A 172 9.15 7.50 -14.75
CA SER A 172 8.51 8.63 -14.05
C SER A 172 9.53 9.57 -13.41
N LEU A 173 10.56 9.03 -12.75
CA LEU A 173 11.65 9.82 -12.17
C LEU A 173 12.34 10.72 -13.21
N ARG A 174 12.63 10.19 -14.41
CA ARG A 174 13.24 10.96 -15.50
C ARG A 174 12.30 12.02 -16.06
N ALA A 175 11.01 11.69 -16.20
CA ALA A 175 9.99 12.65 -16.61
C ALA A 175 9.87 13.81 -15.61
N PHE A 176 9.82 13.51 -14.31
CA PHE A 176 9.80 14.54 -13.26
C PHE A 176 11.08 15.36 -13.23
N ARG A 177 12.25 14.73 -13.37
CA ARG A 177 13.54 15.43 -13.46
C ARG A 177 13.53 16.47 -14.58
N ASP A 178 13.06 16.09 -15.76
CA ASP A 178 13.06 16.98 -16.94
C ASP A 178 12.00 18.07 -16.83
N PHE A 179 10.86 17.78 -16.17
CA PHE A 179 9.82 18.77 -15.89
C PHE A 179 10.25 19.80 -14.83
N LEU A 180 11.03 19.38 -13.83
CA LEU A 180 11.43 20.17 -12.67
C LEU A 180 12.92 20.54 -12.77
N PRO A 181 13.27 21.68 -13.39
CA PRO A 181 14.65 21.97 -13.81
C PRO A 181 15.64 22.14 -12.64
N ARG A 182 15.14 22.42 -11.42
CA ARG A 182 15.97 22.62 -10.23
C ARG A 182 15.82 21.52 -9.18
N ALA A 183 14.85 20.63 -9.35
CA ALA A 183 14.56 19.65 -8.31
C ALA A 183 15.61 18.56 -8.26
N GLN A 184 15.98 18.15 -7.05
CA GLN A 184 16.56 16.86 -6.79
C GLN A 184 15.43 15.83 -6.69
N VAL A 185 15.50 14.80 -7.52
CA VAL A 185 14.56 13.68 -7.56
C VAL A 185 15.16 12.52 -6.77
N PHE A 186 14.37 11.98 -5.86
CA PHE A 186 14.69 10.76 -5.13
C PHE A 186 13.74 9.64 -5.57
N GLY A 187 14.31 8.47 -5.86
CA GLY A 187 13.54 7.25 -6.10
C GLY A 187 13.79 6.23 -5.00
N ALA A 188 12.83 5.39 -4.68
CA ALA A 188 13.09 4.23 -3.84
C ALA A 188 12.28 3.02 -4.26
N ASP A 189 12.86 1.83 -4.16
CA ASP A 189 12.19 0.58 -4.53
C ASP A 189 12.66 -0.57 -3.63
N VAL A 190 11.83 -1.61 -3.47
CA VAL A 190 12.21 -2.82 -2.74
C VAL A 190 13.23 -3.63 -3.53
N ASP A 191 13.19 -3.54 -4.86
CA ASP A 191 14.10 -4.25 -5.74
C ASP A 191 15.41 -3.47 -5.97
N ALA A 192 16.45 -3.87 -5.25
CA ALA A 192 17.78 -3.27 -5.39
C ALA A 192 18.37 -3.38 -6.81
N ARG A 193 17.89 -4.29 -7.66
CA ARG A 193 18.41 -4.52 -9.02
C ARG A 193 18.07 -3.40 -10.00
N VAL A 194 17.05 -2.60 -9.70
CA VAL A 194 16.61 -1.50 -10.57
C VAL A 194 17.07 -0.12 -10.08
N LEU A 195 17.87 -0.09 -9.00
CA LEU A 195 18.43 1.15 -8.49
C LEU A 195 19.51 1.70 -9.43
N PHE A 196 19.51 3.02 -9.61
CA PHE A 196 20.45 3.76 -10.43
C PHE A 196 20.73 5.16 -9.87
N GLN A 197 21.73 5.82 -10.42
CA GLN A 197 22.01 7.22 -10.15
C GLN A 197 22.24 7.94 -11.47
N GLU A 198 21.57 9.09 -11.64
CA GLU A 198 21.67 9.95 -12.82
C GLU A 198 21.78 11.41 -12.38
N GLU A 199 21.95 12.33 -13.33
CA GLU A 199 21.89 13.76 -13.05
C GLU A 199 20.59 14.11 -12.29
N ARG A 200 20.72 14.69 -11.10
CA ARG A 200 19.61 15.07 -10.20
C ARG A 200 18.67 13.92 -9.81
N ILE A 201 19.07 12.65 -10.01
CA ILE A 201 18.31 11.48 -9.55
C ILE A 201 19.21 10.61 -8.66
N ALA A 202 18.76 10.35 -7.44
CA ALA A 202 19.38 9.39 -6.53
C ALA A 202 18.34 8.35 -6.09
N THR A 203 18.72 7.07 -6.10
CA THR A 203 17.79 5.99 -5.74
C THR A 203 18.27 5.15 -4.57
N TYR A 204 17.32 4.58 -3.82
CA TYR A 204 17.59 3.83 -2.59
C TYR A 204 16.70 2.59 -2.46
N THR A 205 17.15 1.58 -1.72
CA THR A 205 16.31 0.45 -1.35
C THR A 205 15.32 0.86 -0.26
N VAL A 206 14.06 0.44 -0.36
CA VAL A 206 13.08 0.56 0.71
C VAL A 206 12.05 -0.57 0.67
N ASP A 207 11.72 -1.14 1.83
CA ASP A 207 10.53 -1.97 2.02
C ASP A 207 9.44 -1.14 2.70
N GLN A 208 8.38 -0.82 1.96
CA GLN A 208 7.26 -0.01 2.47
C GLN A 208 6.45 -0.71 3.57
N THR A 209 6.66 -2.01 3.78
CA THR A 209 6.02 -2.78 4.86
C THR A 209 6.84 -2.79 6.16
N ASP A 210 8.07 -2.25 6.13
CA ASP A 210 8.96 -2.13 7.28
C ASP A 210 9.21 -0.66 7.61
N ALA A 211 8.68 -0.22 8.76
CA ALA A 211 8.87 1.14 9.27
C ALA A 211 10.36 1.50 9.46
N THR A 212 11.21 0.53 9.81
CA THR A 212 12.66 0.74 9.95
C THR A 212 13.31 1.06 8.61
N SER A 213 12.85 0.39 7.55
CA SER A 213 13.34 0.65 6.18
C SER A 213 12.98 2.05 5.70
N LEU A 214 11.75 2.49 5.99
CA LEU A 214 11.31 3.87 5.72
C LEU A 214 12.11 4.91 6.51
N GLU A 215 12.41 4.64 7.78
CA GLU A 215 13.25 5.53 8.59
C GLU A 215 14.65 5.70 8.00
N GLN A 216 15.29 4.59 7.59
CA GLN A 216 16.60 4.59 6.93
C GLN A 216 16.60 5.32 5.58
N LEU A 217 15.56 5.12 4.75
CA LEU A 217 15.36 5.92 3.53
C LEU A 217 15.33 7.41 3.89
N GLY A 218 14.69 7.71 5.01
CA GLY A 218 14.60 9.04 5.53
C GLY A 218 15.90 9.68 5.97
N GLU A 219 16.77 8.94 6.65
CA GLU A 219 18.10 9.42 7.03
C GLU A 219 18.94 9.78 5.80
N ARG A 220 18.78 9.03 4.71
CA ARG A 220 19.51 9.24 3.45
C ARG A 220 18.97 10.39 2.63
N THR A 221 17.66 10.60 2.65
CA THR A 221 17.00 11.59 1.79
C THR A 221 16.72 12.89 2.52
N GLY A 222 16.63 12.90 3.85
CA GLY A 222 16.29 14.04 4.69
C GLY A 222 14.81 14.40 4.68
N GLU A 223 14.51 15.67 4.92
CA GLU A 223 13.15 16.24 4.94
C GLU A 223 13.02 17.39 3.93
N GLY A 224 11.89 18.10 3.97
CA GLY A 224 11.66 19.31 3.17
C GLY A 224 11.15 19.04 1.76
N PHE A 225 10.43 17.94 1.54
CA PHE A 225 9.92 17.58 0.22
C PHE A 225 8.76 18.47 -0.24
N ASP A 226 8.81 18.91 -1.48
CA ASP A 226 7.70 19.53 -2.20
C ASP A 226 6.61 18.52 -2.55
N LEU A 227 7.02 17.29 -2.88
CA LEU A 227 6.14 16.20 -3.28
C LEU A 227 6.73 14.85 -2.84
N ILE A 228 5.91 14.01 -2.22
CA ILE A 228 6.20 12.59 -1.97
C ILE A 228 5.10 11.76 -2.63
N ILE A 229 5.50 10.78 -3.44
CA ILE A 229 4.61 9.87 -4.19
C ILE A 229 4.81 8.44 -3.67
N ASP A 230 3.71 7.74 -3.44
CA ASP A 230 3.66 6.30 -3.25
C ASP A 230 3.01 5.62 -4.46
N ASP A 231 3.83 4.93 -5.24
CA ASP A 231 3.49 4.14 -6.41
C ASP A 231 4.13 2.73 -6.32
N GLY A 232 4.20 2.18 -5.11
CA GLY A 232 4.96 0.96 -4.82
C GLY A 232 4.12 -0.32 -4.82
N LEU A 233 3.77 -0.83 -3.63
CA LEU A 233 3.12 -2.13 -3.47
C LEU A 233 1.59 -2.11 -3.70
N HIS A 234 0.96 -0.93 -3.63
CA HIS A 234 -0.51 -0.75 -3.70
C HIS A 234 -1.30 -1.58 -2.67
N ALA A 235 -0.65 -1.94 -1.56
CA ALA A 235 -1.30 -2.61 -0.44
C ALA A 235 -1.65 -1.60 0.65
N PRO A 236 -2.87 -1.62 1.22
CA PRO A 236 -3.31 -0.66 2.23
C PRO A 236 -2.32 -0.44 3.38
N ASN A 237 -1.72 -1.50 3.91
CA ASN A 237 -0.75 -1.40 5.01
C ASN A 237 0.56 -0.71 4.58
N ALA A 238 1.04 -0.98 3.37
CA ALA A 238 2.22 -0.31 2.81
C ALA A 238 1.91 1.17 2.55
N ASN A 239 0.77 1.48 1.94
CA ASN A 239 0.39 2.85 1.67
C ASN A 239 0.21 3.70 2.93
N LEU A 240 -0.40 3.14 3.97
CA LEU A 240 -0.52 3.82 5.26
C LEU A 240 0.85 4.04 5.93
N SER A 241 1.77 3.08 5.80
CA SER A 241 3.14 3.22 6.32
C SER A 241 3.89 4.35 5.62
N VAL A 242 3.76 4.45 4.30
CA VAL A 242 4.34 5.57 3.52
C VAL A 242 3.68 6.89 3.85
N LEU A 243 2.35 6.94 4.02
CA LEU A 243 1.65 8.17 4.41
C LEU A 243 2.17 8.70 5.74
N LEU A 244 2.30 7.83 6.76
CA LEU A 244 2.84 8.21 8.08
C LEU A 244 4.28 8.74 7.98
N PHE A 245 5.12 8.07 7.20
CA PHE A 245 6.47 8.53 6.90
C PHE A 245 6.46 9.91 6.23
N ALA A 246 5.71 10.06 5.14
CA ALA A 246 5.67 11.24 4.29
C ALA A 246 5.18 12.48 5.03
N MET A 247 4.19 12.33 5.93
CA MET A 247 3.66 13.41 6.76
C MET A 247 4.73 14.10 7.61
N THR A 248 5.78 13.38 8.01
CA THR A 248 6.89 13.95 8.81
C THR A 248 7.94 14.66 7.97
N ARG A 249 7.92 14.50 6.64
CA ARG A 249 9.01 14.92 5.74
C ARG A 249 8.62 15.94 4.69
N VAL A 250 7.33 16.04 4.39
CA VAL A 250 6.81 17.05 3.48
C VAL A 250 6.89 18.44 4.12
N LYS A 251 7.36 19.44 3.36
CA LYS A 251 7.44 20.83 3.85
C LYS A 251 6.04 21.47 3.94
N PRO A 252 5.86 22.61 4.62
CA PRO A 252 4.63 23.39 4.50
C PRO A 252 4.29 23.66 3.04
N GLU A 253 3.02 23.48 2.67
CA GLU A 253 2.51 23.52 1.30
C GLU A 253 2.95 22.40 0.35
N GLY A 254 3.81 21.48 0.80
CA GLY A 254 4.15 20.29 0.03
C GLY A 254 3.01 19.26 0.03
N HIS A 255 3.11 18.31 -0.89
CA HIS A 255 2.06 17.34 -1.19
C HIS A 255 2.54 15.90 -0.95
N ILE A 256 1.60 15.05 -0.57
CA ILE A 256 1.74 13.61 -0.52
C ILE A 256 0.69 13.04 -1.46
N VAL A 257 1.08 12.12 -2.33
CA VAL A 257 0.18 11.44 -3.26
C VAL A 257 0.34 9.94 -3.10
N ILE A 258 -0.78 9.23 -2.93
CA ILE A 258 -0.84 7.77 -2.95
C ILE A 258 -1.57 7.36 -4.22
N GLU A 259 -0.89 6.63 -5.10
CA GLU A 259 -1.40 6.19 -6.39
C GLU A 259 -2.06 4.81 -6.35
N ASP A 260 -2.81 4.51 -7.42
CA ASP A 260 -3.31 3.17 -7.73
C ASP A 260 -4.14 2.52 -6.62
N ILE A 261 -4.87 3.35 -5.88
CA ILE A 261 -5.83 2.89 -4.87
C ILE A 261 -7.06 2.28 -5.61
N PRO A 262 -7.42 1.02 -5.31
CA PRO A 262 -8.60 0.40 -5.94
C PRO A 262 -9.91 1.08 -5.48
N GLN A 263 -10.94 1.08 -6.33
CA GLN A 263 -12.22 1.72 -6.00
C GLN A 263 -12.89 1.10 -4.76
N GLU A 264 -12.66 -0.19 -4.54
CA GLU A 264 -13.12 -0.96 -3.37
C GLU A 264 -12.53 -0.43 -2.06
N ALA A 265 -11.37 0.22 -2.10
CA ALA A 265 -10.71 0.82 -0.94
C ALA A 265 -11.19 2.26 -0.65
N ALA A 266 -12.15 2.82 -1.40
CA ALA A 266 -12.64 4.18 -1.19
C ALA A 266 -13.02 4.45 0.28
N ALA A 267 -13.79 3.55 0.90
CA ALA A 267 -14.24 3.71 2.27
C ALA A 267 -13.08 3.75 3.28
N LEU A 268 -12.02 2.97 3.06
CA LEU A 268 -10.81 3.04 3.87
C LEU A 268 -10.19 4.45 3.77
N TRP A 269 -10.00 4.97 2.56
CA TRP A 269 -9.35 6.26 2.36
C TRP A 269 -10.20 7.46 2.80
N GLN A 270 -11.52 7.32 2.80
CA GLN A 270 -12.43 8.29 3.42
C GLN A 270 -12.24 8.36 4.94
N VAL A 271 -12.09 7.20 5.59
CA VAL A 271 -11.77 7.12 7.02
C VAL A 271 -10.38 7.70 7.30
N VAL A 272 -9.38 7.36 6.47
CA VAL A 272 -8.04 7.96 6.58
C VAL A 272 -8.11 9.48 6.51
N GLY A 273 -8.80 10.04 5.50
CA GLY A 273 -9.00 11.48 5.39
C GLY A 273 -9.62 12.11 6.64
N ALA A 274 -10.63 11.46 7.22
CA ALA A 274 -11.26 11.93 8.46
C ALA A 274 -10.35 11.87 9.70
N LEU A 275 -9.35 10.99 9.70
CA LEU A 275 -8.36 10.85 10.77
C LEU A 275 -7.12 11.72 10.57
N MET A 276 -6.94 12.30 9.38
CA MET A 276 -5.76 13.11 9.08
C MET A 276 -5.70 14.35 10.00
N PRO A 277 -4.50 14.74 10.46
CA PRO A 277 -4.33 15.92 11.29
C PRO A 277 -4.83 17.20 10.60
N ALA A 278 -5.34 18.16 11.37
CA ALA A 278 -5.94 19.39 10.85
C ALA A 278 -4.99 20.28 10.03
N ASN A 279 -3.67 20.11 10.20
CA ASN A 279 -2.65 20.78 9.39
C ASN A 279 -2.44 20.12 8.02
N PHE A 280 -3.24 19.12 7.65
CA PHE A 280 -3.31 18.57 6.30
C PHE A 280 -4.69 18.82 5.68
N GLU A 281 -4.69 19.20 4.41
CA GLU A 281 -5.87 19.22 3.57
C GLU A 281 -5.85 17.98 2.68
N CYS A 282 -6.87 17.12 2.80
CA CYS A 282 -6.92 15.84 2.11
C CYS A 282 -8.01 15.81 1.05
N ARG A 283 -7.74 15.14 -0.07
CA ARG A 283 -8.68 14.95 -1.17
C ARG A 283 -8.52 13.54 -1.75
N LEU A 284 -9.61 12.99 -2.27
CA LEU A 284 -9.61 11.67 -2.90
C LEU A 284 -10.14 11.82 -4.31
N PHE A 285 -9.28 11.63 -5.31
CA PHE A 285 -9.63 11.76 -6.71
C PHE A 285 -9.86 10.40 -7.36
N LYS A 286 -10.77 10.34 -8.33
CA LYS A 286 -10.98 9.21 -9.22
C LYS A 286 -10.41 9.55 -10.59
N SER A 287 -9.36 8.83 -10.95
CA SER A 287 -8.79 8.81 -12.30
C SER A 287 -9.54 7.83 -13.19
N ARG A 288 -8.99 7.56 -14.39
CA ARG A 288 -9.53 6.58 -15.32
C ARG A 288 -9.53 5.15 -14.79
N SER A 289 -8.48 4.75 -14.08
CA SER A 289 -8.21 3.36 -13.69
C SER A 289 -8.26 3.15 -12.16
N ALA A 290 -7.94 4.17 -11.37
CA ALA A 290 -7.80 4.04 -9.93
C ALA A 290 -8.17 5.33 -9.17
N LEU A 291 -8.15 5.27 -7.84
CA LEU A 291 -8.23 6.42 -6.96
C LEU A 291 -6.82 6.94 -6.61
N LEU A 292 -6.76 8.23 -6.31
CA LEU A 292 -5.57 8.94 -5.83
C LEU A 292 -5.91 9.64 -4.53
N PHE A 293 -5.18 9.36 -3.46
CA PHE A 293 -5.29 10.12 -2.22
C PHE A 293 -4.22 11.19 -2.20
N VAL A 294 -4.63 12.44 -1.96
CA VAL A 294 -3.74 13.60 -1.95
C VAL A 294 -3.86 14.30 -0.61
N ALA A 295 -2.73 14.50 0.07
CA ALA A 295 -2.66 15.30 1.30
C ALA A 295 -1.68 16.46 1.10
N ARG A 296 -2.17 17.69 1.24
CA ARG A 296 -1.34 18.91 1.23
C ARG A 296 -1.11 19.39 2.65
N ARG A 297 0.14 19.59 3.04
CA ARG A 297 0.45 20.22 4.33
C ARG A 297 0.08 21.70 4.27
N ARG A 298 -0.69 22.20 5.22
CA ARG A 298 -1.06 23.62 5.30
C ARG A 298 0.19 24.48 5.56
N PRO A 299 0.20 25.76 5.17
CA PRO A 299 1.23 26.70 5.58
C PRO A 299 1.40 26.69 7.11
N SER A 300 2.62 26.89 7.59
CA SER A 300 2.84 27.17 9.01
C SER A 300 2.21 28.52 9.34
N GLU A 301 1.40 28.57 10.41
CA GLU A 301 0.93 29.83 11.00
C GLU A 301 2.08 30.71 11.49
#